data_AF-A0A0H4VGK6-F1
#
_entry.id   AF-A0A0H4VGK6-F1
#
_cell.length_a   1.000
_cell.length_b   1.000
_cell.length_c   1.000
_cell.angle_alpha   90.00
_cell.angle_beta   90.00
_cell.angle_gamma   90.00
#
_symmetry.space_group_name_H-M   'P 1'
#
loop_
_entity.id
_entity.type
_entity.pdbx_description
1 polymer ?
#
loop_
_entity_poly.entity_id
_entity_poly.type
_entity_poly.pdbx_seq_one_letter_code
_entity_poly.pdbx_strand_id
1 'polypeptide(L)'
;MENLASNYSHIKGWGIDADPKNDPTYPMRKRSNDTHEGYGDWERPTQQQPEVEVLHSTERPNLSSVFGTSTPPSGLSGMIRRMAFKHSENQYRHWLPLILADRINVVEGIIEDFKSGKVPNIFAEKGMKSDMKHDRKGLAEKAAIVSLAIAAIVVWKYGKKSGSRKY
;
A
#
# COMPACT_ATOMS: atom_id res chain seq x y z
N MET A 1 6.49 12.49 -39.85
CA MET A 1 6.78 11.08 -39.49
C MET A 1 8.10 10.59 -40.08
N GLU A 2 8.44 10.90 -41.35
CA GLU A 2 9.65 10.39 -42.04
C GLU A 2 10.98 10.67 -41.31
N ASN A 3 11.16 11.86 -40.74
CA ASN A 3 12.38 12.22 -40.01
C ASN A 3 12.59 11.43 -38.70
N LEU A 4 11.52 10.94 -38.05
CA LEU A 4 11.63 10.15 -36.82
C LEU A 4 12.03 8.70 -37.14
N ALA A 5 11.52 8.13 -38.23
CA ALA A 5 11.84 6.76 -38.64
C ALA A 5 13.34 6.58 -38.92
N SER A 6 14.01 7.59 -39.49
CA SER A 6 15.45 7.57 -39.73
C SER A 6 16.27 7.51 -38.43
N ASN A 7 15.87 8.28 -37.41
CA ASN A 7 16.60 8.39 -36.14
C ASN A 7 16.61 7.08 -35.32
N TYR A 8 15.60 6.22 -35.50
CA TYR A 8 15.43 4.98 -34.73
C TYR A 8 15.62 3.71 -35.57
N SER A 9 16.18 3.84 -36.77
CA SER A 9 16.46 2.73 -37.70
C SER A 9 17.35 1.61 -37.12
N HIS A 10 18.13 1.91 -36.08
CA HIS A 10 18.97 0.96 -35.35
C HIS A 10 18.18 0.02 -34.43
N ILE A 11 16.93 0.35 -34.09
CA ILE A 11 16.05 -0.49 -33.28
C ILE A 11 15.31 -1.44 -34.22
N LYS A 12 15.68 -2.72 -34.19
CA LYS A 12 15.04 -3.77 -35.01
C LYS A 12 13.54 -3.85 -34.65
N GLY A 13 12.67 -3.54 -35.61
CA GLY A 13 11.21 -3.55 -35.43
C GLY A 13 10.60 -2.20 -35.03
N TRP A 14 11.37 -1.11 -35.03
CA TRP A 14 10.82 0.22 -34.79
C TRP A 14 9.77 0.60 -35.85
N GLY A 15 8.60 1.05 -35.39
CA GLY A 15 7.49 1.46 -36.27
C GLY A 15 6.68 0.30 -36.86
N ILE A 16 6.89 -0.95 -36.43
CA ILE A 16 6.10 -2.10 -36.91
C ILE A 16 4.62 -2.01 -36.53
N ASP A 17 4.31 -1.40 -35.39
CA ASP A 17 2.94 -1.12 -34.91
C ASP A 17 2.43 0.25 -35.37
N ALA A 18 3.25 1.01 -36.10
CA ALA A 18 2.87 2.33 -36.61
C ALA A 18 2.17 2.26 -37.97
N ASP A 19 2.16 1.09 -38.63
CA ASP A 19 1.38 0.87 -39.85
C ASP A 19 -0.12 0.78 -39.49
N PRO A 20 -0.95 1.74 -39.93
CA PRO A 20 -2.40 1.70 -39.70
C PRO A 20 -3.08 0.46 -40.29
N LYS A 21 -2.41 -0.24 -41.22
CA LYS A 21 -2.90 -1.47 -41.87
C LYS A 21 -2.54 -2.74 -41.10
N ASN A 22 -1.62 -2.68 -40.14
CA ASN A 22 -1.20 -3.82 -39.31
C ASN A 22 -2.07 -3.95 -38.05
N ASP A 23 -3.39 -3.96 -38.22
CA ASP A 23 -4.35 -4.09 -37.12
C ASP A 23 -5.14 -5.41 -37.26
N PRO A 24 -5.11 -6.31 -36.26
CA PRO A 24 -5.88 -7.57 -36.30
C PRO A 24 -7.40 -7.35 -36.36
N THR A 25 -7.89 -6.14 -36.08
CA THR A 25 -9.32 -5.76 -36.14
C THR A 25 -9.74 -5.10 -37.46
N TYR A 26 -8.81 -4.93 -38.42
CA TYR A 26 -9.13 -4.48 -39.78
C TYR A 26 -9.70 -5.66 -40.61
N PRO A 27 -10.76 -5.48 -41.42
CA PRO A 27 -11.53 -4.26 -41.72
C PRO A 27 -12.80 -4.10 -40.87
N MET A 28 -13.04 -4.96 -39.87
CA MET A 28 -14.32 -5.02 -39.15
C MET A 28 -14.57 -3.79 -38.26
N ARG A 29 -13.52 -3.16 -37.74
CA ARG A 29 -13.62 -1.95 -36.91
C ARG A 29 -13.54 -0.68 -37.78
N LYS A 30 -14.64 0.09 -37.84
CA LYS A 30 -14.64 1.46 -38.39
C LYS A 30 -13.92 2.38 -37.40
N ARG A 31 -12.66 2.74 -37.66
CA ARG A 31 -11.95 3.79 -36.91
C ARG A 31 -12.23 5.15 -37.54
N SER A 32 -12.64 6.14 -36.75
CA SER A 32 -12.50 7.54 -37.16
C SER A 32 -11.01 7.95 -37.05
N ASN A 33 -10.58 8.96 -37.81
CA ASN A 33 -9.20 9.48 -37.70
C ASN A 33 -8.88 9.93 -36.27
N ASP A 34 -9.88 10.30 -35.46
CA ASP A 34 -9.75 10.61 -34.03
C ASP A 34 -9.08 9.50 -33.21
N THR A 35 -9.22 8.23 -33.63
CA THR A 35 -8.60 7.11 -32.91
C THR A 35 -7.09 6.96 -33.15
N HIS A 36 -6.53 7.64 -34.16
CA HIS A 36 -5.10 7.56 -34.53
C HIS A 36 -4.29 8.78 -34.11
N GLU A 37 -4.92 9.92 -33.84
CA GLU A 37 -4.25 11.13 -33.33
C GLU A 37 -3.82 10.99 -31.86
N GLY A 38 -4.16 9.86 -31.24
CA GLY A 38 -3.93 9.61 -29.83
C GLY A 38 -4.78 10.55 -28.97
N TYR A 39 -4.43 10.63 -27.70
CA TYR A 39 -4.96 11.62 -26.76
C TYR A 39 -4.42 13.03 -27.08
N GLY A 40 -4.39 13.44 -28.36
CA GLY A 40 -3.78 14.71 -28.82
C GLY A 40 -4.44 15.95 -28.23
N ASP A 41 -5.77 15.92 -28.13
CA ASP A 41 -6.60 16.99 -27.54
C ASP A 41 -6.98 16.71 -26.07
N TRP A 42 -6.43 15.64 -25.48
CA TRP A 42 -6.75 15.31 -24.10
C TRP A 42 -5.91 16.15 -23.16
N GLU A 43 -6.53 17.18 -22.60
CA GLU A 43 -5.95 17.93 -21.50
C GLU A 43 -5.98 17.08 -20.23
N ARG A 44 -4.83 16.98 -19.54
CA ARG A 44 -4.79 16.33 -18.23
C ARG A 44 -5.71 17.09 -17.27
N PRO A 45 -6.52 16.38 -16.46
CA PRO A 45 -7.32 17.02 -15.43
C PRO A 45 -6.41 17.76 -14.44
N THR A 46 -6.92 18.85 -13.89
CA THR A 46 -6.24 19.63 -12.85
C THR A 46 -5.87 18.72 -11.67
N GLN A 47 -4.64 18.87 -11.18
CA GLN A 47 -4.18 18.11 -10.02
C GLN A 47 -4.77 18.68 -8.73
N GLN A 48 -5.28 17.79 -7.88
CA GLN A 48 -5.63 18.09 -6.51
C GLN A 48 -4.37 18.48 -5.71
N GLN A 49 -4.48 19.50 -4.85
CA GLN A 49 -3.39 19.91 -3.97
C GLN A 49 -3.30 18.97 -2.76
N PRO A 50 -2.11 18.43 -2.43
CA PRO A 50 -1.96 17.56 -1.27
C PRO A 50 -1.93 18.38 0.04
N GLU A 51 -2.93 18.19 0.90
CA GLU A 51 -2.97 18.80 2.25
C GLU A 51 -2.17 17.99 3.28
N VAL A 52 -1.94 16.71 2.99
CA VAL A 52 -1.26 15.75 3.86
C VAL A 52 -0.24 14.96 3.06
N GLU A 53 0.65 14.25 3.74
CA GLU A 53 1.61 13.36 3.07
C GLU A 53 0.87 12.23 2.32
N VAL A 54 1.04 12.19 0.99
CA VAL A 54 0.48 11.16 0.11
C VAL A 54 1.60 10.25 -0.35
N LEU A 55 1.55 8.99 0.08
CA LEU A 55 2.48 7.97 -0.38
C LEU A 55 1.93 7.38 -1.69
N HIS A 56 2.78 7.34 -2.72
CA HIS A 56 2.42 6.85 -4.04
C HIS A 56 3.45 5.83 -4.54
N SER A 57 3.07 5.12 -5.59
CA SER A 57 3.91 4.13 -6.26
C SER A 57 5.26 4.70 -6.70
N THR A 58 6.35 3.96 -6.49
CA THR A 58 7.67 4.33 -7.05
C THR A 58 7.71 4.19 -8.57
N GLU A 59 6.79 3.41 -9.15
CA GLU A 59 6.71 3.17 -10.59
C GLU A 59 6.00 4.30 -11.32
N ARG A 60 5.24 5.11 -10.58
CA ARG A 60 4.51 6.27 -11.10
C ARG A 60 4.98 7.51 -10.34
N PRO A 61 5.93 8.30 -10.90
CA PRO A 61 6.50 9.45 -10.21
C PRO A 61 5.48 10.58 -10.01
N ASN A 62 4.42 10.61 -10.81
CA ASN A 62 3.37 11.62 -10.71
C ASN A 62 2.24 11.13 -9.80
N LEU A 63 1.74 12.01 -8.94
CA LEU A 63 0.50 11.81 -8.22
C LEU A 63 -0.68 11.69 -9.20
N SER A 64 -1.68 10.89 -8.83
CA SER A 64 -2.96 10.88 -9.52
C SER A 64 -3.62 12.25 -9.40
N SER A 65 -4.45 12.63 -10.39
CA SER A 65 -5.15 13.92 -10.38
C SER A 65 -6.07 14.09 -9.18
N VAL A 66 -6.66 12.99 -8.72
CA VAL A 66 -7.47 12.89 -7.50
C VAL A 66 -6.88 11.78 -6.64
N PHE A 67 -6.74 12.04 -5.35
CA PHE A 67 -6.29 11.06 -4.36
C PHE A 67 -7.03 11.27 -3.03
N GLY A 68 -7.21 10.17 -2.30
CA GLY A 68 -7.82 10.18 -0.98
C GLY A 68 -6.99 9.34 -0.02
N THR A 69 -6.75 9.87 1.17
CA THR A 69 -6.17 9.11 2.28
C THR A 69 -6.99 9.35 3.55
N SER A 70 -7.65 8.30 4.04
CA SER A 70 -8.42 8.37 5.28
C SER A 70 -7.53 8.35 6.53
N THR A 71 -6.29 7.89 6.39
CA THR A 71 -5.32 7.72 7.48
C THR A 71 -3.96 8.21 7.00
N PRO A 72 -3.67 9.53 7.11
CA PRO A 72 -2.37 10.05 6.73
C PRO A 72 -1.26 9.36 7.55
N PRO A 73 -0.07 9.14 6.98
CA PRO A 73 1.03 8.48 7.68
C PRO A 73 1.45 9.25 8.95
N SER A 74 1.15 8.70 10.12
CA SER A 74 1.53 9.26 11.42
C SER A 74 2.26 8.21 12.28
N GLY A 75 3.02 8.68 13.27
CA GLY A 75 3.68 7.79 14.23
C GLY A 75 4.65 6.77 13.62
N LEU A 76 4.79 5.62 14.31
CA LEU A 76 5.58 4.48 13.91
C LEU A 76 4.96 3.76 12.72
N SER A 77 3.64 3.60 12.68
CA SER A 77 2.98 2.97 11.52
C SER A 77 3.22 3.76 10.23
N GLY A 78 3.20 5.09 10.30
CA GLY A 78 3.55 5.98 9.19
C GLY A 78 5.01 5.86 8.75
N MET A 79 5.96 5.70 9.67
CA MET A 79 7.36 5.41 9.32
C MET A 79 7.52 4.10 8.55
N ILE A 80 6.79 3.07 8.95
CA ILE A 80 6.82 1.77 8.28
C ILE A 80 6.20 1.88 6.88
N ARG A 81 5.09 2.63 6.73
CA ARG A 81 4.51 2.92 5.41
C ARG A 81 5.51 3.68 4.53
N ARG A 82 6.15 4.75 5.03
CA ARG A 82 7.21 5.47 4.30
C ARG A 82 8.35 4.56 3.85
N MET A 83 8.71 3.54 4.63
CA MET A 83 9.72 2.55 4.24
C MET A 83 9.20 1.59 3.17
N ALA A 84 7.96 1.11 3.29
CA ALA A 84 7.32 0.25 2.30
C ALA A 84 7.25 0.90 0.92
N PHE A 85 6.84 2.17 0.85
CA PHE A 85 6.71 2.94 -0.39
C PHE A 85 8.05 3.34 -1.04
N LYS A 86 9.20 2.97 -0.46
CA LYS A 86 10.51 3.07 -1.15
C LYS A 86 10.82 1.87 -2.04
N HIS A 87 10.03 0.80 -1.93
CA HIS A 87 10.22 -0.43 -2.68
C HIS A 87 9.12 -0.57 -3.74
N SER A 88 9.44 -1.20 -4.87
CA SER A 88 8.46 -1.52 -5.92
C SER A 88 7.34 -2.42 -5.40
N GLU A 89 6.14 -2.21 -5.92
CA GLU A 89 4.92 -2.93 -5.56
C GLU A 89 5.00 -4.43 -5.88
N ASN A 90 5.91 -4.86 -6.77
CA ASN A 90 6.11 -6.29 -7.04
C ASN A 90 6.87 -7.01 -5.91
N GLN A 91 7.47 -6.28 -4.96
CA GLN A 91 8.28 -6.88 -3.91
C GLN A 91 7.49 -7.09 -2.62
N TYR A 92 7.71 -8.23 -1.95
CA TYR A 92 7.18 -8.49 -0.61
C TYR A 92 7.60 -7.44 0.43
N ARG A 93 8.75 -6.76 0.20
CA ARG A 93 9.21 -5.63 1.04
C ARG A 93 8.29 -4.42 1.00
N HIS A 94 7.43 -4.30 -0.01
CA HIS A 94 6.38 -3.30 -0.04
C HIS A 94 5.20 -3.76 0.81
N TRP A 95 4.66 -4.95 0.55
CA TRP A 95 3.39 -5.40 1.16
C TRP A 95 3.48 -5.87 2.62
N LEU A 96 4.51 -6.65 2.98
CA LEU A 96 4.59 -7.21 4.33
C LEU A 96 4.69 -6.11 5.41
N PRO A 97 5.48 -5.04 5.23
CA PRO A 97 5.50 -3.94 6.19
C PRO A 97 4.19 -3.16 6.24
N LEU A 98 3.43 -3.04 5.14
CA LEU A 98 2.12 -2.37 5.16
C LEU A 98 1.12 -3.10 6.05
N ILE A 99 1.05 -4.43 5.93
CA ILE A 99 0.20 -5.26 6.81
C ILE A 99 0.58 -5.07 8.28
N LEU A 100 1.89 -5.02 8.56
CA LEU A 100 2.39 -4.77 9.91
C LEU A 100 2.05 -3.35 10.39
N ALA A 101 2.19 -2.34 9.53
CA ALA A 101 1.86 -0.96 9.83
C ALA A 101 0.39 -0.81 10.23
N ASP A 102 -0.52 -1.53 9.59
CA ASP A 102 -1.94 -1.50 9.95
C ASP A 102 -2.20 -2.05 11.35
N ARG A 103 -1.48 -3.13 11.75
CA ARG A 103 -1.58 -3.66 13.12
C ARG A 103 -1.00 -2.71 14.15
N ILE A 104 0.11 -2.04 13.83
CA ILE A 104 0.74 -1.05 14.71
C ILE A 104 -0.17 0.17 14.86
N ASN A 105 -0.77 0.66 13.77
CA ASN A 105 -1.66 1.83 13.80
C ASN A 105 -2.84 1.65 14.76
N VAL A 106 -3.40 0.43 14.83
CA VAL A 106 -4.46 0.12 15.80
C VAL A 106 -3.96 0.24 17.24
N VAL A 107 -2.76 -0.26 17.53
CA VAL A 107 -2.16 -0.16 18.87
C VAL A 107 -1.81 1.28 19.22
N GLU A 108 -1.29 2.05 18.25
CA GLU A 108 -1.03 3.49 18.41
C GLU A 108 -2.31 4.25 18.75
N GLY A 109 -3.39 4.03 18.01
CA GLY A 109 -4.69 4.64 18.29
C GLY A 109 -5.22 4.29 19.69
N ILE A 110 -5.11 3.04 20.11
CA ILE A 110 -5.50 2.63 21.48
C ILE A 110 -4.68 3.38 22.53
N ILE A 111 -3.36 3.51 22.33
CA ILE A 111 -2.48 4.23 23.26
C ILE A 111 -2.83 5.73 23.30
N GLU A 112 -3.11 6.34 22.15
CA GLU A 112 -3.55 7.73 22.04
C GLU A 112 -4.89 7.96 22.73
N ASP A 113 -5.86 7.06 22.56
CA ASP A 113 -7.16 7.10 23.24
C ASP A 113 -6.98 7.06 24.76
N PHE A 114 -6.18 6.12 25.27
CA PHE A 114 -5.83 6.04 26.69
C PHE A 114 -5.16 7.32 27.19
N LYS A 115 -4.23 7.89 26.42
CA LYS A 115 -3.56 9.16 26.78
C LYS A 115 -4.52 10.35 26.78
N SER A 116 -5.52 10.34 25.90
CA SER A 116 -6.57 11.37 25.82
C SER A 116 -7.65 11.21 26.90
N GLY A 117 -7.57 10.17 27.73
CA GLY A 117 -8.54 9.90 28.80
C GLY A 117 -9.81 9.19 28.31
N LYS A 118 -9.87 8.78 27.05
CA LYS A 118 -10.96 7.96 26.50
C LYS A 118 -10.58 6.50 26.66
N VAL A 119 -11.31 5.78 27.51
CA VAL A 119 -11.16 4.32 27.61
C VAL A 119 -12.14 3.70 26.62
N PRO A 120 -11.68 3.19 25.46
CA PRO A 120 -12.58 2.51 24.53
C PRO A 120 -13.15 1.25 25.18
N ASN A 121 -14.43 0.97 24.96
CA ASN A 121 -15.06 -0.24 25.47
C ASN A 121 -14.77 -1.42 24.54
N ILE A 122 -13.49 -1.78 24.43
CA ILE A 122 -12.98 -2.81 23.52
C ILE A 122 -13.73 -4.14 23.74
N PHE A 123 -14.13 -4.43 24.97
CA PHE A 123 -14.88 -5.65 25.31
C PHE A 123 -16.29 -5.69 24.71
N ALA A 124 -16.98 -4.54 24.66
CA ALA A 124 -18.29 -4.44 24.04
C ALA A 124 -18.18 -4.34 22.51
N GLU A 125 -17.23 -3.54 22.00
CA GLU A 125 -17.05 -3.29 20.56
C GLU A 125 -16.52 -4.50 19.79
N LYS A 126 -15.64 -5.32 20.40
CA LYS A 126 -15.22 -6.60 19.80
C LYS A 126 -16.22 -7.74 19.98
N GLY A 127 -17.36 -7.48 20.65
CA GLY A 127 -18.38 -8.51 20.83
C GLY A 127 -17.95 -9.68 21.71
N MET A 128 -17.00 -9.49 22.64
CA MET A 128 -16.47 -10.58 23.48
C MET A 128 -17.54 -11.29 24.32
N LYS A 129 -18.66 -10.62 24.62
CA LYS A 129 -19.83 -11.25 25.25
C LYS A 129 -20.50 -12.29 24.34
N SER A 130 -20.53 -12.04 23.04
CA SER A 130 -21.02 -12.98 22.02
C SER A 130 -20.04 -14.13 21.84
N ASP A 131 -18.74 -13.83 21.72
CA ASP A 131 -17.70 -14.85 21.60
C ASP A 131 -17.69 -15.78 22.83
N MET A 132 -17.82 -15.23 24.04
CA MET A 132 -17.92 -16.05 25.25
C MET A 132 -19.24 -16.84 25.35
N LYS A 133 -20.27 -16.50 24.58
CA LYS A 133 -21.54 -17.25 24.57
C LYS A 133 -21.58 -18.32 23.47
N HIS A 134 -21.00 -18.01 22.30
CA HIS A 134 -21.12 -18.82 21.09
C HIS A 134 -19.82 -19.51 20.67
N ASP A 135 -18.66 -18.95 21.01
CA ASP A 135 -17.34 -19.47 20.61
C ASP A 135 -16.28 -19.33 21.72
N ARG A 136 -16.53 -19.99 22.86
CA ARG A 136 -15.60 -19.99 24.00
C ARG A 136 -14.24 -20.59 23.66
N LYS A 137 -14.21 -21.57 22.75
CA LYS A 137 -12.97 -22.23 22.32
C LYS A 137 -12.12 -21.29 21.47
N GLY A 138 -12.70 -20.62 20.47
CA GLY A 138 -12.00 -19.64 19.66
C GLY A 138 -11.49 -18.45 20.48
N LEU A 139 -12.24 -18.01 21.49
CA LEU A 139 -11.78 -16.97 22.43
C LEU A 139 -10.57 -17.43 23.26
N ALA A 140 -10.63 -18.64 23.84
CA ALA A 140 -9.55 -19.20 24.64
C ALA A 140 -8.28 -19.41 23.80
N GLU A 141 -8.42 -19.88 22.56
CA GLU A 141 -7.31 -20.08 21.63
C GLU A 141 -6.64 -18.73 21.26
N LYS A 142 -7.44 -17.71 20.91
CA LYS A 142 -6.93 -16.35 20.67
C LYS A 142 -6.19 -15.81 21.89
N ALA A 143 -6.73 -15.99 23.09
CA ALA A 143 -6.10 -15.54 24.33
C ALA A 143 -4.77 -16.29 24.59
N ALA A 144 -4.72 -17.60 24.33
CA ALA A 144 -3.52 -18.41 24.47
C ALA A 144 -2.41 -17.95 23.50
N ILE A 145 -2.75 -17.72 22.23
CA ILE A 145 -1.78 -17.27 21.22
C ILE A 145 -1.21 -15.90 21.59
N VAL A 146 -2.07 -14.94 21.97
CA VAL A 146 -1.63 -13.59 22.36
C VAL A 146 -0.75 -13.63 23.61
N SER A 147 -1.13 -14.40 24.63
CA SER A 147 -0.34 -14.52 25.87
C SER A 147 1.01 -15.20 25.63
N LEU A 148 1.07 -16.24 24.80
CA LEU A 148 2.33 -16.87 24.39
C LEU A 148 3.24 -15.92 23.60
N ALA A 149 2.68 -15.14 22.67
CA ALA A 149 3.45 -14.16 21.91
C ALA A 149 4.05 -13.07 22.83
N ILE A 150 3.27 -12.55 23.78
CA ILE A 150 3.75 -11.59 24.76
C ILE A 150 4.85 -12.21 25.64
N ALA A 151 4.63 -13.43 26.15
CA ALA A 151 5.61 -14.14 26.96
C ALA A 151 6.93 -14.35 26.20
N ALA A 152 6.87 -14.75 24.92
CA ALA A 152 8.05 -14.90 24.07
C ALA A 152 8.82 -13.58 23.90
N ILE A 153 8.12 -12.47 23.68
CA ILE A 153 8.74 -11.13 23.57
C ILE A 153 9.42 -10.73 24.89
N VAL A 154 8.76 -10.99 26.03
CA VAL A 154 9.29 -10.71 27.37
C VAL A 154 10.56 -11.54 27.62
N VAL A 155 10.48 -12.86 27.42
CA VAL A 155 11.63 -13.77 27.59
C VAL A 155 12.78 -13.37 26.66
N TRP A 156 12.51 -13.04 25.40
CA TRP A 156 13.53 -12.57 24.47
C TRP A 156 14.21 -11.28 24.94
N LYS A 157 13.44 -10.29 25.43
CA LYS A 157 14.00 -9.04 25.98
C LYS A 157 14.87 -9.29 27.21
N TYR A 158 14.42 -10.11 28.15
CA TYR A 158 15.15 -10.38 29.39
C TYR A 158 16.33 -11.35 29.18
N GLY A 159 16.20 -12.30 28.26
CA GLY A 159 17.29 -13.19 27.84
C GLY A 159 18.43 -12.44 27.16
N LYS A 160 18.12 -11.45 26.33
CA LYS A 160 19.13 -10.58 25.69
C LYS A 160 19.89 -9.71 26.71
N LYS A 161 19.22 -9.28 27.79
CA LYS A 161 19.82 -8.50 28.89
C LYS A 161 20.78 -9.33 29.76
N SER A 162 20.63 -10.66 29.77
CA SER A 162 21.57 -11.57 30.45
C SER A 162 22.83 -11.85 29.62
N GLY A 163 22.77 -11.70 28.30
CA GLY A 163 23.91 -11.93 27.40
C GLY A 163 24.88 -10.75 27.26
N SER A 164 24.43 -9.51 27.53
CA SER A 164 25.26 -8.30 27.42
C SER A 164 26.02 -7.95 28.71
N ARG A 165 26.20 -8.92 29.62
CA ARG A 165 26.85 -8.74 30.93
C ARG A 165 28.14 -9.57 31.06
N LYS A 166 28.80 -9.85 29.94
CA LYS A 166 30.15 -10.43 29.91
C LYS A 166 31.03 -9.61 28.97
N TYR A 167 31.96 -8.91 29.62
CA TYR A 167 33.12 -8.15 29.12
C TYR A 167 32.80 -6.81 28.46
#